data_AF-A0A939DF34-F1
#
_entry.id   AF-A0A939DF34-F1
#
_cell.length_a   1.000
_cell.length_b   1.000
_cell.length_c   1.000
_cell.angle_alpha   90.00
_cell.angle_beta   90.00
_cell.angle_gamma   90.00
#
_symmetry.space_group_name_H-M   'P 1'
#
loop_
_entity.id
_entity.type
_entity.pdbx_description
1 polymer ?
#
loop_
_entity_poly.entity_id
_entity_poly.type
_entity_poly.pdbx_seq_one_letter_code
_entity_poly.pdbx_strand_id
1 'polypeptide(L)' 'MTFARHCVFDGSSVGSEEWCASLDEKDKGDWSANEAADYAKYCVF' A
#
# COMPACT_ATOMS: atom_id res chain seq x y z
N MET A 1 -18.09 -19.64 -3.32
CA MET A 1 -16.84 -19.10 -3.87
C MET A 1 -16.59 -17.74 -3.21
N THR A 2 -15.47 -17.63 -2.51
CA THR A 2 -15.01 -16.55 -1.63
C THR A 2 -15.05 -15.15 -2.28
N PHE A 3 -16.17 -14.43 -2.16
CA PHE A 3 -16.25 -13.02 -2.56
C PHE A 3 -15.82 -12.04 -1.44
N ALA A 4 -15.48 -12.54 -0.25
CA ALA A 4 -15.18 -11.74 0.94
C ALA A 4 -13.75 -11.94 1.50
N ARG A 5 -12.79 -12.35 0.65
CA ARG A 5 -11.35 -12.38 1.02
C ARG A 5 -10.55 -11.24 0.37
N HIS A 6 -11.25 -10.26 -0.20
CA HIS A 6 -10.65 -9.08 -0.84
C HIS A 6 -11.18 -7.77 -0.23
N CYS A 7 -11.49 -7.81 1.06
CA CYS A 7 -11.62 -6.60 1.88
C CYS A 7 -10.69 -6.78 3.09
N VAL A 8 -9.39 -6.86 2.83
CA VAL A 8 -8.41 -6.35 3.79
C VAL A 8 -8.69 -4.84 3.72
N PHE A 9 -9.45 -4.21 4.62
CA PHE A 9 -9.02 -3.87 5.98
C PHE A 9 -7.52 -3.57 6.09
N ASP A 10 -6.91 -3.06 5.01
CA ASP A 10 -5.53 -2.55 4.98
C ASP A 10 -5.61 -1.05 5.33
N GLY A 11 -6.26 -0.80 6.47
CA GLY A 11 -6.67 0.50 6.95
C GLY A 11 -5.74 1.00 8.04
N SER A 12 -4.44 0.71 7.92
CA SER A 12 -3.43 1.30 8.79
C SER A 12 -2.56 2.22 7.93
N SER A 13 -3.16 3.35 7.55
CA SER A 13 -2.45 4.59 7.21
C SER A 13 -1.66 4.61 5.89
N VAL A 14 -2.21 3.99 4.84
CA VAL A 14 -1.76 4.18 3.45
C VAL A 14 -1.60 5.68 3.14
N GLY A 15 -0.42 6.08 2.69
CA GLY A 15 -0.09 7.48 2.40
C GLY A 15 0.41 8.31 3.58
N SER A 16 0.64 7.73 4.75
CA SER A 16 1.31 8.42 5.85
C SER A 16 2.82 8.41 5.68
N GLU A 17 3.50 9.41 6.24
CA GLU A 17 4.97 9.56 6.14
C GLU A 17 5.70 8.28 6.60
N GLU A 18 5.25 7.68 7.71
CA GLU A 18 5.78 6.41 8.25
C GLU A 18 5.50 5.20 7.34
N TRP A 19 4.35 5.17 6.67
CA TRP A 19 3.98 4.10 5.74
C TRP A 19 4.79 4.20 4.45
N CYS A 20 4.99 5.41 3.95
CA CYS A 20 5.80 5.63 2.77
C CYS A 20 7.28 5.37 3.02
N ALA A 21 7.82 5.74 4.18
CA ALA A 21 9.17 5.35 4.57
C ALA A 21 9.30 3.81 4.64
N SER A 22 8.35 3.14 5.30
CA SER A 22 8.32 1.67 5.41
C SER A 22 8.16 0.98 4.05
N LEU A 23 7.45 1.59 3.10
CA LEU A 23 7.31 1.07 1.74
C LEU A 23 8.51 1.38 0.85
N ASP A 24 9.16 2.52 1.02
CA ASP A 24 10.37 2.88 0.28
C ASP A 24 11.55 1.98 0.68
N GLU A 25 11.62 1.59 1.95
CA GLU A 25 12.54 0.55 2.43
C GLU A 25 12.21 -0.86 1.92
N LYS A 26 10.95 -1.10 1.54
CA LYS A 26 10.54 -2.35 0.88
C LYS A 26 10.89 -2.33 -0.60
N ASP A 27 11.34 -3.47 -1.12
CA ASP A 27 11.61 -3.60 -2.56
C ASP A 27 10.31 -3.47 -3.37
N LYS A 28 10.36 -2.67 -4.45
CA LYS A 28 9.19 -2.42 -5.32
C LYS A 28 8.63 -3.69 -5.96
N GLY A 29 9.41 -4.77 -6.05
CA GLY A 29 8.97 -6.07 -6.53
C GLY A 29 8.07 -6.84 -5.56
N ASP A 30 8.08 -6.50 -4.27
CA ASP A 30 7.22 -7.09 -3.24
C ASP A 30 5.89 -6.31 -3.08
N TRP A 31 5.79 -5.15 -3.73
CA TRP A 31 4.61 -4.29 -3.63
C TRP A 31 3.40 -4.91 -4.33
N SER A 32 2.26 -4.88 -3.65
CA SER A 32 0.99 -5.17 -4.31
C SER A 32 0.61 -4.06 -5.28
N ALA A 33 -0.18 -4.39 -6.30
CA ALA A 33 -0.67 -3.40 -7.27
C ALA A 33 -1.42 -2.22 -6.61
N ASN A 34 -2.09 -2.47 -5.49
CA ASN A 34 -2.79 -1.45 -4.72
C ASN A 34 -1.79 -0.55 -3.95
N GLU A 35 -0.83 -1.13 -3.24
CA GLU A 35 0.22 -0.39 -2.51
C GLU A 35 1.03 0.52 -3.44
N ALA A 36 1.41 0.02 -4.63
CA ALA A 36 2.13 0.82 -5.62
C ALA A 36 1.29 2.00 -6.12
N ALA A 37 0.00 1.78 -6.37
CA ALA A 37 -0.91 2.82 -6.83
C ALA A 37 -1.16 3.88 -5.74
N ASP A 38 -1.25 3.46 -4.49
CA ASP A 38 -1.45 4.34 -3.36
C ASP A 38 -0.18 5.12 -2.99
N TYR A 39 0.99 4.48 -2.99
CA TYR A 39 2.28 5.16 -2.77
C TYR A 39 2.50 6.27 -3.81
N ALA A 40 2.19 6.00 -5.08
CA ALA A 40 2.25 7.00 -6.14
C ALA A 40 1.22 8.14 -5.96
N LYS A 41 0.05 7.87 -5.35
CA LYS A 41 -0.99 8.87 -5.11
C LYS A 41 -0.77 9.74 -3.87
N TYR A 42 -0.17 9.19 -2.83
CA TYR A 42 -0.12 9.85 -1.53
C TYR A 42 1.29 10.30 -1.13
N CYS A 43 2.36 9.71 -1.69
CA CYS A 43 3.74 10.03 -1.30
C CYS A 43 4.67 10.51 -2.42
N VAL A 44 4.28 10.33 -3.67
CA VAL A 44 5.06 10.86 -4.82
C VAL A 44 4.49 12.21 -5.31
N PHE A 45 3.42 12.71 -4.69
CA PHE A 45 2.82 14.01 -4.98
C PHE A 45 3.49 15.17 -4.24
#